data_AF-A0A920GL55-F1
#
_entry.id   AF-A0A920GL55-F1
#
_cell.length_a   1.000
_cell.length_b   1.000
_cell.length_c   1.000
_cell.angle_alpha   90.00
_cell.angle_beta   90.00
_cell.angle_gamma   90.00
#
_symmetry.space_group_name_H-M   'P 1'
#
loop_
_entity.id
_entity.type
_entity.pdbx_description
1 polymer ?
#
loop_
_entity_poly.entity_id
_entity_poly.type
_entity_poly.pdbx_seq_one_letter_code
_entity_poly.pdbx_strand_id
1 'polypeptide(L)' 'MRKNKANYIPSNIKLPDSNETVTIATTRPETIMGDTAVAVHPDDERFTHLHGKK' A
#
# COMPACT_ATOMS: atom_id res chain seq x y z
N MET A 1 -4.63 -24.50 12.80
CA MET A 1 -3.89 -23.21 12.87
C MET A 1 -4.81 -22.06 12.50
N ARG A 2 -5.38 -21.37 13.49
CA ARG A 2 -6.16 -20.15 13.26
C ARG A 2 -5.18 -19.03 12.91
N LYS A 3 -4.99 -18.72 11.62
CA LYS A 3 -4.24 -17.53 11.21
C LYS A 3 -4.99 -16.33 11.77
N ASN A 4 -4.36 -15.59 12.69
CA ASN A 4 -4.86 -14.33 13.21
C ASN A 4 -5.15 -13.41 12.02
N LYS A 5 -6.42 -13.26 11.65
CA LYS A 5 -6.86 -12.18 10.76
C LYS A 5 -6.65 -10.89 11.55
N ALA A 6 -5.45 -10.33 11.50
CA ALA A 6 -5.30 -8.93 11.87
C ALA A 6 -6.32 -8.16 11.03
N ASN A 7 -7.10 -7.28 11.67
CA ASN A 7 -8.19 -6.55 11.02
C ASN A 7 -7.59 -5.51 10.06
N TYR A 8 -7.11 -5.96 8.91
CA TYR A 8 -6.58 -5.10 7.87
C TYR A 8 -7.75 -4.36 7.21
N ILE A 9 -7.67 -3.04 7.21
CA ILE A 9 -8.64 -2.16 6.57
C ILE A 9 -8.09 -1.85 5.17
N PRO A 10 -8.74 -2.32 4.09
CA PRO A 10 -8.35 -1.99 2.73
C PRO A 10 -8.66 -0.50 2.48
N SER A 11 -7.63 0.28 2.15
CA SER A 11 -7.73 1.70 1.84
C SER A 11 -7.10 1.96 0.48
N ASN A 12 -7.74 2.78 -0.35
CA ASN A 12 -7.22 3.16 -1.67
C ASN A 12 -6.55 4.52 -1.57
N ILE A 13 -5.23 4.56 -1.78
CA ILE A 13 -4.46 5.80 -1.84
C ILE A 13 -4.19 6.17 -3.29
N LYS A 14 -4.23 7.47 -3.63
CA LYS A 14 -3.89 7.95 -4.97
C LYS A 14 -2.38 8.17 -5.04
N LEU A 15 -1.77 7.74 -6.14
CA LEU A 15 -0.36 8.04 -6.40
C LEU A 15 -0.20 9.52 -6.82
N PRO A 16 0.85 10.21 -6.37
CA PRO A 16 1.06 11.62 -6.70
C PRO A 16 1.29 11.87 -8.21
N ASP A 17 2.04 10.99 -8.88
CA ASP A 17 2.42 11.14 -10.30
C ASP A 17 1.62 10.27 -11.27
N SER A 18 0.51 9.70 -10.81
CA SER A 18 -0.36 8.87 -11.62
C SER A 18 -1.82 9.09 -11.23
N ASN A 19 -2.74 8.84 -12.15
CA ASN A 19 -4.16 8.78 -11.81
C ASN A 19 -4.57 7.40 -11.27
N GLU A 20 -3.58 6.54 -11.01
CA GLU A 20 -3.75 5.23 -10.41
C GLU A 20 -3.93 5.32 -8.90
N THR A 21 -4.68 4.36 -8.36
CA THR A 21 -4.86 4.16 -6.94
C THR A 21 -4.27 2.82 -6.53
N VAL A 22 -3.62 2.79 -5.37
CA VAL A 22 -3.04 1.57 -4.79
C VAL A 22 -3.88 1.19 -3.58
N THR A 23 -4.32 -0.07 -3.55
CA THR A 23 -4.99 -0.64 -2.38
C THR A 23 -3.96 -1.09 -1.36
N ILE A 24 -3.94 -0.43 -0.22
CA ILE A 24 -3.12 -0.82 0.93
C ILE A 24 -3.99 -1.45 2.01
N ALA A 25 -3.40 -2.35 2.79
CA ALA A 25 -4.07 -3.06 3.87
C ALA A 25 -3.34 -2.74 5.17
N THR A 26 -3.89 -1.85 5.98
CA THR A 26 -3.31 -1.46 7.29
C THR A 26 -4.30 -1.71 8.41
N THR A 27 -3.79 -2.03 9.60
CA THR A 27 -4.61 -2.09 10.81
C THR A 27 -4.74 -0.72 11.49
N ARG A 28 -4.01 0.28 10.98
CA ARG A 28 -3.87 1.63 11.55
C ARG A 28 -4.06 2.68 10.46
N PRO A 29 -5.32 2.96 10.05
CA PRO A 29 -5.59 3.90 8.97
C PRO A 29 -5.16 5.33 9.31
N GLU A 30 -5.03 5.66 10.59
CA GLU A 30 -4.59 6.97 11.06
C GLU A 30 -3.14 7.29 10.69
N THR A 31 -2.28 6.28 10.47
CA THR A 31 -0.88 6.51 10.08
C THR A 31 -0.72 6.74 8.58
N ILE A 32 -1.70 6.38 7.74
CA ILE A 32 -1.63 6.54 6.28
C ILE A 32 -1.37 7.99 5.89
N MET A 33 -1.94 8.95 6.62
CA MET A 33 -1.76 10.39 6.33
C MET A 33 -0.38 10.92 6.76
N GLY A 34 0.30 10.24 7.68
CA GLY A 34 1.63 10.61 8.16
C GLY A 34 2.77 9.87 7.45
N ASP A 35 2.46 8.77 6.76
CA ASP A 35 3.44 7.98 6.04
C ASP A 35 3.91 8.72 4.78
N THR A 36 5.23 8.90 4.65
CA THR A 36 5.84 9.61 3.51
C THR A 36 6.10 8.71 2.30
N ALA A 37 6.14 7.39 2.50
CA ALA A 37 6.46 6.43 1.45
C ALA A 37 5.76 5.08 1.69
N VAL A 38 5.50 4.36 0.60
CA VAL A 38 4.99 2.98 0.60
C VAL A 38 6.09 2.07 0.06
N ALA A 39 6.48 1.07 0.83
CA ALA A 39 7.43 0.05 0.38
C ALA A 39 6.68 -1.07 -0.33
N VAL A 40 7.05 -1.35 -1.58
CA VAL A 40 6.59 -2.51 -2.33
C VAL A 40 7.68 -3.56 -2.38
N HIS A 41 7.29 -4.83 -2.43
CA HIS A 41 8.25 -5.92 -2.59
C HIS A 41 8.79 -5.91 -4.03
N PRO A 42 10.12 -5.95 -4.25
CA PRO A 42 10.70 -5.84 -5.59
C PRO A 42 10.32 -6.99 -6.53
N ASP A 43 10.04 -8.17 -5.98
CA ASP A 43 9.58 -9.32 -6.79
C ASP A 43 8.05 -9.38 -6.96
N ASP A 44 7.29 -8.37 -6.49
CA ASP A 44 5.84 -8.35 -6.71
C ASP A 44 5.53 -7.81 -8.11
N GLU A 45 5.26 -8.72 -9.04
CA GLU A 45 4.92 -8.42 -10.45
C GLU A 45 3.83 -7.34 -10.59
N ARG A 46 2.90 -7.26 -9.64
CA ARG A 46 1.79 -6.29 -9.65
C ARG A 46 2.26 -4.86 -9.47
N PHE A 47 3.41 -4.62 -8.85
CA PHE A 47 3.92 -3.29 -8.51
C PHE A 47 5.23 -2.94 -9.22
N THR A 48 5.71 -3.81 -10.11
CA THR A 48 6.91 -3.58 -10.93
C THR A 48 6.89 -2.25 -11.70
N HIS A 49 5.71 -1.80 -12.14
CA HIS A 49 5.52 -0.53 -12.84
C HIS A 49 5.63 0.72 -11.92
N LEU A 50 5.62 0.53 -10.60
CA LEU A 50 5.82 1.59 -9.61
C LEU A 50 7.28 1.73 -9.17
N HIS A 51 8.17 0.81 -9.58
CA HIS A 51 9.58 0.90 -9.26
C HIS A 51 10.19 2.17 -9.86
N GLY A 52 10.69 3.05 -9.01
CA GLY A 52 11.38 4.28 -9.41
C GLY A 52 10.46 5.48 -9.65
N LYS A 53 9.14 5.38 -9.43
CA LYS A 53 8.27 6.55 -9.33
C LYS A 53 8.44 7.21 -7.95
N LYS A 54 8.66 8.53 -7.92
CA LYS A 54 8.98 9.32 -6.71
C LYS A 54 7.96 10.43 -6.51
#